data_AF-A0AAV9NY14-F1
#
_entry.id   AF-A0AAV9NY14-F1
#
_cell.length_a   1.000
_cell.length_b   1.000
_cell.length_c   1.000
_cell.angle_alpha   90.00
_cell.angle_beta   90.00
_cell.angle_gamma   90.00
#
_symmetry.space_group_name_H-M   'P 1'
#
loop_
_entity.id
_entity.type
_entity.pdbx_description
1 polymer ?
#
loop_
_entity_poly.entity_id
_entity_poly.type
_entity_poly.pdbx_seq_one_letter_code
_entity_poly.pdbx_strand_id
1 'polypeptide(L)'
;MASPSSSPPETRTTPTPDLPSSPALHTSLAHQNAQYNDCTSCRIMGSAAFTGLGFYTYYSGRKQLREREAEFLKAGSRFGVRVRKMMILGMSMGLVGLGAWRLVD
;
A
#
# COMPACT_ATOMS: atom_id res chain seq x y z
N MET A 1 -12.96 -11.88 -10.42
CA MET A 1 -13.28 -11.29 -11.73
C MET A 1 -12.93 -9.81 -11.62
N ALA A 2 -11.85 -9.22 -12.12
CA ALA A 2 -10.67 -9.65 -12.86
C ALA A 2 -9.43 -9.00 -12.20
N SER A 3 -8.35 -9.75 -12.04
CA SER A 3 -6.97 -9.23 -11.91
C SER A 3 -6.35 -9.22 -13.32
N PRO A 4 -5.11 -8.72 -13.61
CA PRO A 4 -4.07 -8.23 -12.69
C PRO A 4 -3.28 -6.99 -13.20
N SER A 5 -2.55 -6.32 -12.31
CA SER A 5 -1.28 -5.67 -12.70
C SER A 5 -0.19 -6.23 -11.80
N SER A 6 0.30 -7.39 -12.22
CA SER A 6 1.49 -8.05 -11.71
C SER A 6 2.41 -8.27 -12.91
N SER A 7 3.52 -7.56 -12.96
CA SER A 7 4.68 -7.90 -13.79
C SER A 7 5.90 -7.40 -13.02
N PRO A 8 6.91 -8.23 -12.70
CA PRO A 8 7.76 -8.92 -13.70
C PRO A 8 7.96 -10.42 -13.37
N PRO A 9 8.66 -11.28 -14.17
CA PRO A 9 9.64 -11.02 -15.24
C PRO A 9 9.43 -11.82 -16.55
N GLU A 10 10.39 -11.67 -17.48
CA GLU A 10 10.56 -12.28 -18.84
C GLU A 10 9.83 -11.63 -20.03
N THR A 11 10.55 -10.86 -20.86
CA THR A 11 11.38 -11.28 -22.01
C THR A 11 10.56 -11.43 -23.30
N ARG A 12 10.51 -10.33 -24.07
CA ARG A 12 10.41 -10.39 -25.53
C ARG A 12 11.55 -9.55 -26.10
N THR A 13 12.45 -10.23 -26.81
CA THR A 13 13.71 -9.74 -27.38
C THR A 13 13.50 -8.73 -28.52
N THR A 14 14.35 -7.68 -28.52
CA THR A 14 14.89 -6.86 -29.65
C THR A 14 14.03 -5.77 -30.32
N PRO A 15 14.63 -4.64 -30.78
CA PRO A 15 16.01 -4.17 -30.66
C PRO A 15 16.15 -2.98 -29.70
N THR A 16 17.36 -2.69 -29.24
CA THR A 16 17.72 -1.36 -28.74
C THR A 16 17.83 -0.41 -29.93
N PRO A 17 16.89 0.53 -30.16
CA PRO A 17 17.22 1.75 -30.87
C PRO A 17 18.05 2.61 -29.93
N ASP A 18 19.21 3.01 -30.43
CA ASP A 18 20.13 3.98 -29.85
C ASP A 18 19.40 5.11 -29.12
N LEU A 19 19.87 5.48 -27.93
CA LEU A 19 19.45 6.69 -27.24
C LEU A 19 19.57 7.87 -28.22
N PRO A 20 18.47 8.47 -28.71
CA PRO A 20 18.53 9.82 -29.21
C PRO A 20 18.53 10.71 -27.97
N SER A 21 19.69 11.30 -27.69
CA SER A 21 19.75 12.46 -26.82
C SER A 21 18.65 13.45 -27.22
N SER A 22 17.74 13.74 -26.28
CA SER A 22 16.87 14.94 -26.23
C SER A 22 16.14 15.31 -27.53
N PRO A 23 15.01 14.63 -27.88
CA PRO A 23 13.69 15.26 -27.60
C PRO A 23 12.53 14.26 -27.33
N ALA A 24 12.67 12.98 -27.65
CA ALA A 24 11.58 11.99 -27.60
C ALA A 24 11.20 11.54 -26.18
N LEU A 25 12.17 11.52 -25.25
CA LEU A 25 11.91 11.18 -23.85
C LEU A 25 11.20 12.31 -23.11
N HIS A 26 11.52 13.56 -23.46
CA HIS A 26 10.91 14.76 -22.85
C HIS A 26 9.44 14.91 -23.26
N THR A 27 9.09 14.60 -24.51
CA THR A 27 7.69 14.56 -24.97
C THR A 27 6.92 13.40 -24.35
N SER A 28 7.56 12.24 -24.18
CA SER A 28 6.96 11.09 -23.47
C SER A 28 6.67 11.42 -22.00
N LEU A 29 7.63 12.02 -21.29
CA LEU A 29 7.43 12.46 -19.91
C LEU A 29 6.41 13.59 -19.79
N ALA A 30 6.37 14.55 -20.72
CA ALA A 30 5.37 15.61 -20.74
C ALA A 30 3.96 15.04 -20.96
N HIS A 31 3.80 14.07 -21.86
CA HIS A 31 2.52 13.40 -22.09
C HIS A 31 2.11 12.54 -20.89
N GLN A 32 3.03 11.81 -20.29
CA GLN A 32 2.81 11.04 -19.07
C GLN A 32 2.45 11.95 -17.88
N ASN A 33 3.11 13.09 -17.71
CA ASN A 33 2.78 14.06 -16.65
C ASN A 33 1.41 14.72 -16.88
N ALA A 34 1.05 15.02 -18.12
CA ALA A 34 -0.28 15.54 -18.46
C ALA A 34 -1.38 14.53 -18.09
N GLN A 35 -1.19 13.23 -18.41
CA GLN A 35 -2.13 12.18 -18.00
C GLN A 35 -2.05 11.82 -16.51
N TYR A 36 -0.90 12.03 -15.87
CA TYR A 36 -0.73 11.80 -14.43
C TYR A 36 -1.56 12.78 -13.59
N ASN A 37 -1.77 14.01 -14.07
CA ASN A 37 -2.67 14.97 -13.41
C ASN A 37 -4.13 14.48 -13.39
N ASP A 38 -4.56 13.68 -14.38
CA ASP A 38 -5.93 13.13 -14.46
C ASP A 38 -6.08 11.75 -13.78
N CYS A 39 -5.08 11.29 -13.02
CA CYS A 39 -5.02 9.94 -12.43
C CYS A 39 -5.96 9.70 -11.23
N THR A 40 -7.16 10.29 -11.24
CA THR A 40 -8.23 10.05 -10.24
C THR A 40 -8.42 8.56 -9.94
N SER A 41 -8.49 7.72 -10.98
CA SER A 41 -8.57 6.26 -10.85
C SER A 41 -7.37 5.64 -10.12
N CYS A 42 -6.15 6.14 -10.37
CA CYS A 42 -4.93 5.65 -9.72
C CYS A 42 -4.87 6.05 -8.25
N ARG A 43 -5.35 7.26 -7.91
CA ARG A 43 -5.47 7.71 -6.52
C ARG A 43 -6.50 6.89 -5.74
N ILE A 44 -7.64 6.61 -6.36
CA ILE A 44 -8.69 5.76 -5.77
C ILE A 44 -8.18 4.35 -5.54
N MET A 45 -7.46 3.75 -6.50
CA MET A 45 -6.90 2.41 -6.31
C MET A 45 -5.83 2.37 -5.21
N GLY A 46 -4.89 3.31 -5.21
CA GLY A 46 -3.84 3.37 -4.19
C GLY A 46 -4.40 3.59 -2.78
N SER A 47 -5.33 4.53 -2.64
CA SER A 47 -6.00 4.80 -1.36
C SER A 47 -6.84 3.62 -0.88
N ALA A 48 -7.65 3.01 -1.75
CA ALA A 48 -8.45 1.84 -1.42
C ALA A 48 -7.58 0.66 -0.95
N ALA A 49 -6.43 0.45 -1.61
CA ALA A 49 -5.48 -0.59 -1.21
C ALA A 49 -4.94 -0.34 0.21
N PHE A 50 -4.39 0.85 0.50
CA PHE A 50 -3.83 1.14 1.82
C PHE A 50 -4.88 1.19 2.93
N THR A 51 -6.04 1.81 2.68
CA THR A 51 -7.13 1.87 3.66
C THR A 51 -7.73 0.50 3.92
N GLY A 52 -7.94 -0.31 2.87
CA GLY A 52 -8.42 -1.69 3.00
C GLY A 52 -7.45 -2.57 3.79
N LEU A 53 -6.15 -2.46 3.49
CA LEU A 53 -5.12 -3.21 4.22
C LEU A 53 -5.05 -2.78 5.69
N GLY A 54 -5.11 -1.47 5.98
CA GLY A 54 -5.13 -0.95 7.35
C GLY A 54 -6.34 -1.44 8.16
N PHE A 55 -7.54 -1.41 7.56
CA PHE A 55 -8.74 -1.98 8.17
C PHE A 55 -8.62 -3.49 8.41
N TYR A 56 -8.09 -4.23 7.42
CA TYR A 56 -7.88 -5.66 7.54
C TYR A 56 -6.86 -6.01 8.63
N THR A 57 -5.75 -5.28 8.72
CA THR A 57 -4.74 -5.44 9.79
C THR A 57 -5.36 -5.20 11.17
N TYR A 58 -6.20 -4.17 11.32
CA TYR A 58 -6.90 -3.91 12.57
C TYR A 58 -7.84 -5.06 12.95
N TYR A 59 -8.67 -5.50 12.01
CA TYR A 59 -9.67 -6.55 12.25
C TYR A 59 -9.01 -7.91 12.58
N SER A 60 -8.06 -8.33 11.75
CA SER A 60 -7.35 -9.61 11.91
C SER A 60 -6.43 -9.62 13.14
N GLY A 61 -5.71 -8.53 13.42
CA GLY A 61 -4.81 -8.40 14.56
C GLY A 61 -5.53 -8.44 15.91
N ARG A 62 -6.77 -7.90 15.97
CA ARG A 62 -7.62 -7.94 17.16
C ARG A 62 -8.12 -9.35 17.50
N LYS A 63 -8.34 -10.20 16.49
CA LYS A 63 -8.83 -11.57 16.68
C LYS A 63 -7.78 -12.45 17.36
N GLN A 64 -6.53 -12.39 16.88
CA GLN A 64 -5.41 -13.16 17.45
C GLN A 64 -5.07 -12.73 18.89
N LEU A 65 -5.21 -11.44 19.21
CA LEU A 65 -4.99 -10.94 20.56
C LEU A 65 -6.03 -11.43 21.57
N ARG A 66 -7.31 -11.53 21.18
CA ARG A 66 -8.37 -12.02 22.07
C ARG A 66 -8.19 -13.50 22.42
N GLU A 67 -7.79 -14.31 21.44
CA GLU A 67 -7.57 -15.74 21.64
C GLU A 67 -6.35 -16.03 22.55
N ARG A 68 -5.32 -15.18 22.48
CA ARG A 68 -4.10 -15.31 23.31
C ARG A 68 -4.10 -14.46 24.57
N GLU A 69 -5.10 -13.60 24.76
CA GLU A 69 -5.21 -12.70 25.92
C GLU A 69 -5.32 -13.47 27.23
N ALA A 70 -6.04 -14.59 27.24
CA ALA A 70 -6.17 -15.45 28.42
C ALA A 70 -4.83 -16.11 28.83
N GLU A 71 -4.02 -16.50 27.84
CA GLU A 71 -2.68 -17.06 28.07
C GLU A 71 -1.71 -15.98 28.57
N PHE A 72 -1.75 -14.78 28.00
CA PHE A 72 -0.89 -13.66 28.40
C PHE A 72 -1.28 -13.02 29.75
N LEU A 73 -2.57 -13.00 30.11
CA LEU A 73 -3.03 -12.56 31.43
C LEU A 73 -2.52 -13.50 32.54
N LYS A 74 -2.41 -14.80 32.24
CA LYS A 74 -1.82 -15.79 33.13
C LYS A 74 -0.30 -15.58 33.32
N ALA A 75 0.38 -15.00 32.33
CA ALA A 75 1.81 -14.67 32.36
C ALA A 75 2.16 -13.35 33.09
N GLY A 76 1.17 -12.68 33.73
CA GLY A 76 1.40 -11.57 34.67
C GLY A 76 1.74 -10.19 34.07
N SER A 77 2.18 -10.09 32.82
CA SER A 77 2.58 -8.81 32.21
C SER A 77 1.51 -8.22 31.29
N ARG A 78 0.72 -7.28 31.83
CA ARG A 78 -0.23 -6.47 31.02
C ARG A 78 0.47 -5.55 30.01
N PHE A 79 1.76 -5.28 30.20
CA PHE A 79 2.53 -4.38 29.32
C PHE A 79 2.74 -5.00 27.93
N GLY A 80 3.00 -6.31 27.85
CA GLY A 80 3.17 -7.01 26.57
C GLY A 80 1.89 -7.01 25.71
N VAL A 81 0.72 -7.15 26.35
CA VAL A 81 -0.57 -7.08 25.65
C VAL A 81 -0.84 -5.65 25.16
N ARG A 82 -0.49 -4.65 25.96
CA ARG A 82 -0.69 -3.23 25.61
C ARG A 82 0.21 -2.80 24.46
N VAL A 83 1.50 -3.16 24.46
CA VAL A 83 2.44 -2.83 23.36
C VAL A 83 1.96 -3.41 22.03
N ARG A 84 1.56 -4.70 22.01
CA ARG A 84 1.05 -5.35 20.79
C ARG A 84 -0.20 -4.66 20.23
N LYS A 85 -1.13 -4.26 21.11
CA LYS A 85 -2.31 -3.49 20.72
C LYS A 85 -1.94 -2.15 20.11
N MET A 86 -1.03 -1.41 20.74
CA MET A 86 -0.57 -0.12 20.25
C MET A 86 0.13 -0.23 18.90
N MET A 87 0.92 -1.29 18.68
CA MET A 87 1.58 -1.52 17.40
C MET A 87 0.58 -1.78 16.27
N ILE A 88 -0.44 -2.63 16.49
CA ILE A 88 -1.48 -2.91 15.50
C ILE A 88 -2.29 -1.64 15.20
N LEU A 89 -2.65 -0.88 16.24
CA LEU A 89 -3.37 0.39 16.10
C LEU A 89 -2.55 1.41 15.32
N GLY A 90 -1.27 1.57 15.66
CA GLY A 90 -0.35 2.48 15.00
C GLY A 90 -0.13 2.14 13.54
N MET A 91 0.14 0.86 13.22
CA MET A 91 0.27 0.42 11.82
C MET A 91 -1.03 0.64 11.04
N SER A 92 -2.17 0.25 11.61
CA SER A 92 -3.46 0.41 10.93
C SER A 92 -3.79 1.89 10.68
N MET A 93 -3.57 2.76 11.67
CA MET A 93 -3.71 4.22 11.51
C MET A 93 -2.74 4.78 10.48
N GLY A 94 -1.48 4.33 10.46
CA GLY A 94 -0.49 4.76 9.48
C GLY A 94 -0.91 4.41 8.05
N LEU A 95 -1.34 3.17 7.80
CA LEU A 95 -1.80 2.75 6.48
C LEU A 95 -3.06 3.51 6.03
N VAL A 96 -4.06 3.65 6.90
CA VAL A 96 -5.29 4.40 6.58
C VAL A 96 -5.00 5.88 6.36
N GLY A 97 -4.13 6.47 7.19
CA GLY A 97 -3.72 7.87 7.09
C GLY A 97 -3.02 8.16 5.78
N LEU A 98 -2.09 7.29 5.36
CA LEU A 98 -1.39 7.43 4.07
C LEU A 98 -2.34 7.28 2.87
N GLY A 99 -3.30 6.35 2.96
CA GLY A 99 -4.33 6.16 1.94
C GLY A 99 -5.26 7.37 1.80
N ALA A 100 -5.71 7.94 2.93
CA ALA A 100 -6.59 9.11 2.96
C ALA A 100 -5.86 10.38 2.48
N TRP A 101 -4.60 10.59 2.88
CA TRP A 101 -3.82 11.76 2.48
C TRP A 101 -3.56 11.78 0.97
N ARG A 102 -3.24 10.62 0.37
CA ARG A 102 -3.01 10.49 -1.07
C ARG A 102 -4.26 10.75 -1.94
N LEU A 103 -5.46 10.64 -1.36
CA LEU A 103 -6.74 10.91 -2.02
C LEU A 103 -7.15 12.40 -1.95
N VAL A 104 -6.67 13.12 -0.92
CA VAL A 104 -7.01 14.53 -0.65
C VAL A 104 -6.03 15.49 -1.32
N ASP A 105 -4.73 15.18 -1.33
CA ASP A 105 -3.80 15.81 -2.29
C ASP A 105 -4.29 15.56 -3.72
#